data_AF-A0A3P7NUT4-F1
#
_entry.id   AF-A0A3P7NUT4-F1
#
_cell.length_a   1.000
_cell.length_b   1.000
_cell.length_c   1.000
_cell.angle_alpha   90.00
_cell.angle_beta   90.00
_cell.angle_gamma   90.00
#
_symmetry.space_group_name_H-M   'P 1'
#
loop_
_entity.id
_entity.type
_entity.pdbx_description
1 polymer ?
#
loop_
_entity_poly.entity_id
_entity_poly.type
_entity_poly.pdbx_seq_one_letter_code
_entity_poly.pdbx_strand_id
1 'polypeptide(L)'
;MQVAGVLLMLTGLFTKCAAVLGSIPDAVIGGILAMGISMIAGVAIGNLQNVDLRLTRNVTVMGTAVLMGAVIPYHFEKNRINTGVKTLDDCLNMLLSIQMLIAGVIAFVLDNTVPGSF
;
A
#
# COMPACT_ATOMS: atom_id res chain seq x y z
N MET A 1 23.27 -2.95 6.75
CA MET A 1 22.13 -3.07 7.68
C MET A 1 22.50 -2.62 9.09
N GLN A 2 23.39 -3.32 9.80
CA GLN A 2 23.73 -3.00 11.20
C GLN A 2 24.32 -1.60 11.40
N VAL A 3 25.23 -1.17 10.52
CA VAL A 3 25.85 0.17 10.56
C VAL A 3 24.80 1.30 10.42
N ALA A 4 23.80 1.11 9.56
CA ALA A 4 22.71 2.07 9.40
C ALA A 4 21.83 2.15 10.65
N GLY A 5 21.57 1.01 11.30
CA GLY A 5 20.83 0.97 12.57
C GLY A 5 21.56 1.71 13.69
N VAL A 6 22.87 1.49 13.83
CA VAL A 6 23.70 2.22 14.81
C VAL A 6 23.73 3.71 14.50
N LEU A 7 23.86 4.09 13.23
CA LEU A 7 23.81 5.49 12.80
C LEU A 7 22.48 6.16 13.16
N LEU A 8 21.35 5.51 12.88
CA LEU A 8 20.01 6.02 13.20
C LEU A 8 19.77 6.17 14.71
N MET A 9 20.30 5.24 15.52
CA MET A 9 20.25 5.38 16.99
C MET A 9 21.05 6.59 17.46
N LEU A 10 22.28 6.77 16.95
CA LEU A 10 23.12 7.90 17.33
C LEU A 10 22.50 9.23 16.90
N THR A 11 22.04 9.35 15.65
CA THR A 11 21.42 10.60 15.15
C THR A 11 20.08 10.89 15.82
N GLY A 12 19.33 9.86 16.25
CA GLY A 12 18.11 10.02 17.05
C GLY A 12 18.37 10.49 18.49
N LEU A 13 19.49 10.08 19.10
CA LEU A 13 19.92 10.56 20.42
C LEU A 13 20.35 12.03 20.39
N PHE A 14 20.91 12.50 19.28
CA PHE A 14 21.29 13.90 19.10
C PHE A 14 20.08 14.78 18.74
N THR A 15 19.45 15.37 19.75
CA THR A 15 18.27 16.26 19.61
C THR A 15 18.48 17.49 18.71
N LYS A 16 19.72 17.94 18.52
CA LYS A 16 20.03 19.01 17.55
C LYS A 16 19.73 18.60 16.10
N CYS A 17 19.94 17.33 15.75
CA CYS A 17 19.58 16.81 14.43
C CYS A 17 18.05 16.81 14.25
N ALA A 18 17.30 16.48 15.29
CA ALA A 18 15.84 16.57 15.27
C ALA A 18 15.34 18.02 15.08
N ALA A 19 16.00 19.01 15.70
CA ALA A 19 15.65 20.43 15.51
C ALA A 19 15.90 20.90 14.07
N VAL A 20 16.99 20.45 13.43
CA VAL A 20 17.25 20.74 12.01
C VAL A 20 16.21 20.08 11.10
N LEU A 21 15.83 18.82 11.36
CA LEU A 21 14.77 18.15 10.61
C LEU A 21 13.40 18.84 10.81
N GLY A 22 13.11 19.34 12.01
CA GLY A 22 11.90 20.11 12.29
C GLY A 22 11.87 21.51 11.65
N SER A 23 13.01 22.02 11.18
CA SER A 23 13.09 23.28 10.43
C SER A 23 12.80 23.12 8.93
N ILE A 24 12.66 21.88 8.45
CA ILE A 24 12.33 21.59 7.05
C ILE A 24 10.90 22.07 6.77
N PRO A 25 10.67 22.83 5.68
CA PRO A 25 9.34 23.31 5.34
C PRO A 25 8.41 22.17 4.91
N ASP A 26 7.13 22.30 5.24
CA ASP A 26 6.09 21.27 4.98
C ASP A 26 6.02 20.83 3.52
N ALA A 27 6.28 21.75 2.58
CA ALA A 27 6.32 21.43 1.14
C ALA A 27 7.41 20.39 0.79
N VAL A 28 8.57 20.44 1.45
CA VAL A 28 9.65 19.47 1.24
C VAL A 28 9.30 18.13 1.87
N ILE A 29 8.64 18.14 3.03
CA ILE A 29 8.14 16.91 3.69
C ILE A 29 7.12 16.21 2.78
N GLY A 30 6.18 16.95 2.21
CA GLY A 30 5.23 16.44 1.23
C GLY A 30 5.93 15.82 0.02
N GLY A 31 6.98 16.47 -0.50
CA GLY A 31 7.80 15.94 -1.59
C GLY A 31 8.48 14.61 -1.24
N ILE A 32 9.10 14.51 -0.06
CA ILE A 32 9.77 13.27 0.39
C ILE A 32 8.74 12.13 0.58
N LEU A 33 7.57 12.42 1.15
CA LEU A 33 6.50 11.44 1.29
C LEU A 33 5.98 10.96 -0.07
N ALA A 34 5.78 11.88 -1.02
CA ALA A 34 5.39 11.54 -2.39
C ALA A 34 6.44 10.67 -3.11
N MET A 35 7.72 10.97 -2.92
CA MET A 35 8.82 10.13 -3.40
C MET A 35 8.77 8.71 -2.80
N GLY A 36 8.47 8.59 -1.50
CA GLY A 36 8.30 7.29 -0.83
C GLY A 36 7.18 6.45 -1.44
N ILE A 37 6.01 7.05 -1.67
CA ILE A 37 4.87 6.38 -2.32
C ILE A 37 5.24 5.97 -3.75
N SER A 38 5.93 6.85 -4.48
CA SER A 38 6.41 6.58 -5.84
C SER A 38 7.43 5.44 -5.89
N MET A 39 8.32 5.34 -4.89
CA MET A 39 9.29 4.26 -4.77
C MET A 39 8.59 2.91 -4.53
N ILE A 40 7.61 2.85 -3.62
CA ILE A 40 6.84 1.62 -3.37
C ILE A 40 6.12 1.18 -4.66
N ALA A 41 5.48 2.12 -5.36
CA ALA A 41 4.84 1.85 -6.65
C ALA A 41 5.84 1.37 -7.72
N GLY A 42 7.02 2.01 -7.80
CA GLY A 42 8.09 1.62 -8.73
C GLY A 42 8.63 0.22 -8.46
N VAL A 43 8.87 -0.13 -7.19
CA VAL A 43 9.27 -1.48 -6.78
C VAL A 43 8.18 -2.49 -7.08
N ALA A 44 6.90 -2.17 -6.87
CA ALA A 44 5.78 -3.04 -7.21
C ALA A 44 5.74 -3.33 -8.73
N ILE A 45 5.84 -2.30 -9.57
CA ILE A 45 5.91 -2.45 -11.04
C ILE A 45 7.15 -3.25 -11.44
N GLY A 46 8.30 -3.01 -10.82
CA GLY A 46 9.52 -3.78 -11.06
C GLY A 46 9.34 -5.27 -10.76
N ASN A 47 8.56 -5.62 -9.73
CA ASN A 47 8.23 -7.02 -9.46
C ASN A 47 7.25 -7.61 -10.48
N LEU A 48 6.29 -6.81 -10.99
CA LEU A 48 5.35 -7.24 -12.03
C LEU A 48 6.02 -7.54 -13.38
N GLN A 49 7.21 -6.97 -13.62
CA GLN A 49 8.01 -7.32 -14.81
C GLN A 49 8.53 -8.76 -14.80
N ASN A 50 8.55 -9.43 -13.64
CA ASN A 50 8.88 -10.86 -13.55
C ASN A 50 7.73 -11.77 -14.00
N VAL A 51 6.55 -11.20 -14.28
CA VAL A 51 5.36 -11.91 -14.76
C VAL A 51 5.18 -11.62 -16.26
N ASP A 52 4.64 -12.59 -17.01
CA ASP A 52 4.35 -12.35 -18.43
C ASP A 52 3.14 -11.42 -18.60
N LEU A 53 3.42 -10.13 -18.81
CA LEU A 53 2.44 -9.07 -19.05
C LEU A 53 1.94 -9.03 -20.51
N ARG A 54 2.35 -9.98 -21.37
CA ARG A 54 1.79 -10.12 -22.73
C ARG A 54 0.49 -10.92 -22.70
N LEU A 55 0.34 -11.79 -21.69
CA LEU A 55 -0.88 -12.55 -21.48
C LEU A 55 -1.99 -11.60 -21.01
N THR A 56 -3.08 -11.56 -21.77
CA THR A 56 -4.29 -10.81 -21.40
C THR A 56 -4.78 -11.23 -20.01
N ARG A 57 -4.66 -12.52 -19.65
CA ARG A 57 -5.00 -13.03 -18.30
C ARG A 57 -4.33 -12.22 -17.20
N ASN A 58 -3.00 -12.08 -17.26
CA ASN A 58 -2.22 -11.47 -16.19
C ASN A 58 -2.48 -9.96 -16.12
N VAL A 59 -2.57 -9.29 -17.28
CA VAL A 59 -2.86 -7.85 -17.34
C VAL A 59 -4.29 -7.54 -16.85
N THR A 60 -5.27 -8.39 -17.18
CA THR A 60 -6.64 -8.23 -16.68
C THR A 60 -6.72 -8.46 -15.17
N VAL A 61 -6.08 -9.50 -14.62
CA VAL A 61 -6.03 -9.72 -13.16
C VAL A 61 -5.39 -8.54 -12.46
N MET A 62 -4.25 -8.06 -12.96
CA MET A 62 -3.55 -6.88 -12.42
C MET A 62 -4.44 -5.63 -12.45
N GLY A 63 -4.99 -5.29 -13.61
CA GLY A 63 -5.79 -4.07 -13.78
C GLY A 63 -7.07 -4.08 -12.96
N THR A 64 -7.77 -5.21 -12.93
CA THR A 64 -9.01 -5.36 -12.14
C THR A 64 -8.73 -5.30 -10.63
N ALA A 65 -7.65 -5.93 -10.16
CA ALA A 65 -7.25 -5.88 -8.75
C ALA A 65 -6.89 -4.47 -8.29
N VAL A 66 -6.15 -3.70 -9.09
CA VAL A 66 -5.78 -2.30 -8.76
C VAL A 66 -7.01 -1.41 -8.71
N LEU A 67 -7.92 -1.51 -9.68
CA LEU A 67 -9.15 -0.70 -9.70
C LEU A 67 -10.08 -1.04 -8.53
N MET A 68 -10.34 -2.34 -8.29
CA MET A 68 -11.19 -2.76 -7.18
C MET A 68 -10.57 -2.47 -5.82
N GLY A 69 -9.24 -2.57 -5.71
CA GLY A 69 -8.47 -2.18 -4.53
C GLY A 69 -8.57 -0.70 -4.16
N ALA A 70 -9.00 0.17 -5.10
CA ALA A 70 -9.33 1.56 -4.83
C ALA A 70 -10.83 1.77 -4.59
N VAL A 71 -11.70 1.15 -5.40
CA VAL A 71 -13.15 1.38 -5.39
C VAL A 71 -13.83 0.82 -4.13
N ILE A 72 -13.48 -0.40 -3.72
CA ILE A 72 -14.11 -1.08 -2.58
C ILE A 72 -13.81 -0.37 -1.25
N PRO A 73 -12.56 -0.05 -0.89
CA PRO A 73 -12.29 0.70 0.33
C PRO A 73 -12.96 2.08 0.32
N TYR A 74 -13.00 2.77 -0.83
CA TYR A 74 -13.73 4.03 -0.96
C TYR A 74 -15.24 3.85 -0.69
N HIS A 75 -15.84 2.74 -1.12
CA HIS A 75 -17.23 2.42 -0.82
C HIS A 75 -17.47 2.22 0.69
N PHE A 76 -16.59 1.48 1.37
CA PHE A 76 -16.72 1.20 2.80
C PHE A 76 -16.35 2.38 3.71
N GLU A 77 -15.55 3.32 3.22
CA GLU A 77 -15.31 4.59 3.90
C GLU A 77 -16.60 5.42 3.98
N LYS A 78 -17.42 5.40 2.92
CA LYS A 78 -18.71 6.10 2.86
C LYS A 78 -19.86 5.32 3.50
N ASN A 79 -19.86 4.00 3.36
CA ASN A 79 -20.90 3.10 3.89
C ASN A 79 -20.28 2.12 4.88
N ARG A 80 -20.17 2.55 6.14
CA ARG A 80 -19.58 1.72 7.20
C ARG A 80 -20.45 0.52 7.53
N ILE A 81 -19.80 -0.61 7.79
CA ILE A 81 -20.47 -1.82 8.26
C ILE A 81 -20.91 -1.61 9.71
N ASN A 82 -22.17 -1.98 10.01
CA ASN A 82 -22.74 -1.98 11.35
C ASN A 82 -23.51 -3.29 11.57
N THR A 83 -22.84 -4.27 12.18
CA THR A 83 -23.39 -5.59 12.55
C THR A 83 -24.00 -5.58 13.95
N GLY A 84 -23.84 -4.49 14.70
CA GLY A 84 -24.37 -4.32 16.05
C GLY A 84 -23.36 -4.68 17.16
N VAL A 85 -22.20 -5.24 16.80
CA VAL A 85 -21.10 -5.52 17.72
C VAL A 85 -19.94 -4.57 17.42
N LYS A 86 -19.80 -3.53 18.25
CA LYS A 86 -18.84 -2.41 18.03
C LYS A 86 -17.42 -2.86 17.72
N THR A 87 -16.87 -3.83 18.46
CA THR A 87 -15.50 -4.31 18.27
C THR A 87 -15.30 -4.98 16.91
N LEU A 88 -16.28 -5.77 16.46
CA LEU A 88 -16.25 -6.41 15.14
C LEU A 88 -16.38 -5.38 14.03
N ASP A 89 -17.27 -4.40 14.20
CA ASP A 89 -17.48 -3.33 13.23
C ASP A 89 -16.22 -2.48 13.06
N ASP A 90 -15.52 -2.12 14.14
CA ASP A 90 -14.27 -1.35 14.06
C ASP A 90 -13.16 -2.15 13.36
N CYS A 91 -13.00 -3.43 13.71
CA CYS A 91 -12.03 -4.30 13.05
C CYS A 91 -12.32 -4.48 11.56
N LEU A 92 -13.59 -4.73 11.19
CA LEU A 92 -13.99 -4.91 9.80
C LEU A 92 -13.84 -3.62 8.99
N ASN A 93 -14.27 -2.48 9.53
CA ASN A 93 -14.13 -1.19 8.85
C ASN A 93 -12.64 -0.81 8.70
N MET A 94 -11.79 -1.10 9.67
CA MET A 94 -10.34 -0.91 9.55
C MET A 94 -9.77 -1.81 8.45
N LEU A 95 -10.08 -3.10 8.46
CA LEU A 95 -9.59 -4.07 7.47
C LEU A 95 -10.03 -3.70 6.05
N LEU A 96 -11.30 -3.34 5.89
CA LEU A 96 -11.89 -2.95 4.61
C LEU A 96 -11.47 -1.57 4.12
N SER A 97 -10.82 -0.76 4.95
CA SER A 97 -10.25 0.52 4.54
C SER A 97 -8.82 0.39 4.02
N ILE A 98 -8.16 -0.76 4.22
CA ILE A 98 -6.78 -0.99 3.76
C ILE A 98 -6.79 -1.34 2.27
N GLN A 99 -6.50 -0.35 1.43
CA GLN A 99 -6.49 -0.47 -0.04
C GLN A 99 -5.58 -1.60 -0.56
N MET A 100 -4.36 -1.68 -0.02
CA MET A 100 -3.38 -2.71 -0.41
C MET A 100 -3.85 -4.13 -0.10
N LEU A 101 -4.56 -4.31 1.02
CA LEU A 101 -5.09 -5.61 1.42
C LEU A 101 -6.18 -6.06 0.44
N ILE A 102 -7.13 -5.18 0.14
CA ILE A 102 -8.23 -5.49 -0.77
C ILE A 102 -7.71 -5.78 -2.17
N ALA A 103 -6.79 -4.96 -2.68
CA ALA A 103 -6.12 -5.21 -3.95
C ALA A 103 -5.46 -6.60 -3.98
N GLY A 104 -4.72 -6.95 -2.92
CA GLY A 104 -4.04 -8.24 -2.80
C GLY A 104 -4.99 -9.44 -2.72
N VAL A 105 -6.07 -9.35 -1.93
CA VAL A 105 -7.08 -10.41 -1.82
C VAL A 105 -7.77 -10.62 -3.16
N ILE A 106 -8.12 -9.55 -3.87
CA ILE A 106 -8.79 -9.65 -5.18
C ILE A 106 -7.84 -10.22 -6.22
N ALA A 107 -6.59 -9.75 -6.26
CA ALA A 107 -5.57 -10.32 -7.13
C ALA A 107 -5.42 -11.83 -6.88
N PHE A 108 -5.33 -12.25 -5.61
CA PHE A 108 -5.22 -13.65 -5.25
C PHE A 108 -6.43 -14.48 -5.69
N VAL A 109 -7.65 -14.01 -5.41
CA VAL A 109 -8.88 -14.72 -5.81
C VAL A 109 -8.96 -14.84 -7.33
N LEU A 110 -8.69 -13.77 -8.05
CA LEU A 110 -8.74 -13.77 -9.52
C LEU A 110 -7.65 -14.64 -10.13
N ASP A 111 -6.44 -14.65 -9.56
CA ASP A 111 -5.34 -15.46 -10.06
C ASP A 111 -5.62 -16.97 -9.96
N ASN A 112 -6.37 -17.38 -8.92
CA ASN A 112 -6.80 -18.76 -8.73
C ASN A 112 -8.10 -19.12 -9.48
N THR A 113 -8.96 -18.14 -9.78
CA THR A 113 -10.27 -18.38 -10.41
C THR A 113 -10.21 -18.31 -11.93
N VAL A 114 -9.37 -17.44 -12.49
CA VAL A 114 -9.28 -17.25 -13.94
C VAL A 114 -8.50 -18.41 -14.56
N PRO A 115 -9.09 -19.15 -15.51
CA PRO A 115 -8.42 -20.29 -16.13
C PRO A 115 -7.18 -19.82 -16.89
N GLY A 116 -6.13 -20.64 -16.86
CA GLY A 116 -4.89 -20.37 -17.57
C GLY A 116 -5.12 -20.24 -19.09
N SER A 117 -4.39 -19.32 -19.72
CA SER A 117 -4.22 -19.36 -21.17
C SER A 117 -3.29 -20.53 -21.49
N PHE A 118 -3.67 -21.34 -22.47
CA PHE A 118 -2.74 -22.25 -23.14
C PHE A 118 -1.67 -21.45 -23.91
#